data_AF-A0AAE9SWD8-F1
#
_entry.id   AF-A0AAE9SWD8-F1
#
_cell.length_a   1.000
_cell.length_b   1.000
_cell.length_c   1.000
_cell.angle_alpha   90.00
_cell.angle_beta   90.00
_cell.angle_gamma   90.00
#
_symmetry.space_group_name_H-M   'P 1'
#
loop_
_entity.id
_entity.type
_entity.pdbx_description
1 polymer ?
#
loop_
_entity_poly.entity_id
_entity_poly.type
_entity_poly.pdbx_seq_one_letter_code
_entity_poly.pdbx_strand_id
1 'polypeptide(L)'
;MKPIIWDLAGFNISMKGQYADIYELEKDIEKNSGSSNFSEIDSLDWFLSNKITGQISFLLLTIPSVLKKSSESSNLDINSLCIINSSECVHVFSDNVSIQNEATYFIKKNELVVTSNNSLIFYKTLILDELYFLLDENFKYQGYLLVNATHHIYGYTKECDDNIFNSFLIKMLYFCNQEAYDAMDDMDNHYLLMMNQLEEECSVYQNTDVRLLQIIDFIKNLKSIFYDIEVD
;
A
#
# COMPACT_ATOMS: atom_id res chain seq x y z
N MET A 1 9.20 -1.93 -17.88
CA MET A 1 9.44 -1.53 -16.48
C MET A 1 8.60 -2.45 -15.60
N LYS A 2 9.11 -2.87 -14.44
CA LYS A 2 8.37 -3.75 -13.53
C LYS A 2 7.26 -2.92 -12.85
N PRO A 3 5.96 -3.27 -12.96
CA PRO A 3 4.91 -2.45 -12.39
C PRO A 3 4.91 -2.48 -10.86
N ILE A 4 4.68 -1.31 -10.25
CA ILE A 4 4.21 -1.19 -8.87
C ILE A 4 2.74 -1.63 -8.80
N ILE A 5 2.44 -2.48 -7.83
CA ILE A 5 1.11 -3.03 -7.55
C ILE A 5 0.71 -2.67 -6.12
N TRP A 6 -0.50 -2.16 -5.96
CA TRP A 6 -1.16 -2.04 -4.67
C TRP A 6 -2.06 -3.26 -4.46
N ASP A 7 -1.66 -4.15 -3.54
CA ASP A 7 -2.49 -5.22 -3.00
C ASP A 7 -3.36 -4.65 -1.88
N LEU A 8 -4.63 -4.43 -2.19
CA LEU A 8 -5.60 -3.86 -1.26
C LEU A 8 -5.91 -4.81 -0.09
N ALA A 9 -6.05 -6.11 -0.37
CA ALA A 9 -6.48 -7.09 0.62
C ALA A 9 -5.35 -7.43 1.59
N GLY A 10 -4.12 -7.49 1.09
CA GLY A 10 -2.92 -7.73 1.89
C GLY A 10 -2.27 -6.46 2.44
N PHE A 11 -2.88 -5.28 2.27
CA PHE A 11 -2.36 -3.99 2.74
C PHE A 11 -0.87 -3.77 2.42
N ASN A 12 -0.48 -3.97 1.17
CA ASN A 12 0.91 -3.80 0.77
C ASN A 12 1.05 -3.15 -0.62
N ILE A 13 2.20 -2.50 -0.82
CA ILE A 13 2.68 -2.09 -2.14
C ILE A 13 3.86 -2.98 -2.48
N SER A 14 3.80 -3.63 -3.63
CA SER A 14 4.88 -4.47 -4.13
C SER A 14 5.28 -4.09 -5.53
N MET A 15 6.52 -4.42 -5.89
CA MET A 15 6.96 -4.40 -7.27
C MET A 15 6.81 -5.81 -7.84
N LYS A 16 6.24 -5.93 -9.05
CA LYS A 16 6.27 -7.21 -9.79
C LYS A 16 7.72 -7.58 -10.11
N GLY A 17 8.28 -8.43 -9.26
CA GLY A 17 9.70 -8.72 -9.21
C GLY A 17 10.17 -9.77 -10.21
N GLN A 18 11.43 -10.16 -10.06
CA GLN A 18 11.98 -11.34 -10.73
C GLN A 18 11.81 -12.63 -9.90
N TYR A 19 11.50 -12.48 -8.62
CA TYR A 19 11.33 -13.58 -7.67
C TYR A 19 9.84 -13.94 -7.61
N ALA A 20 9.53 -15.23 -7.74
CA ALA A 20 8.17 -15.73 -7.61
C ALA A 20 7.71 -15.79 -6.15
N ASP A 21 8.65 -15.99 -5.22
CA ASP A 21 8.42 -16.07 -3.79
C ASP A 21 9.63 -15.55 -2.98
N ILE A 22 9.47 -15.51 -1.65
CA ILE A 22 10.50 -15.06 -0.73
C ILE A 22 11.71 -16.01 -0.67
N TYR A 23 11.54 -17.29 -0.99
CA TYR A 23 12.62 -18.28 -0.97
C TYR A 23 13.58 -18.11 -2.15
N GLU A 24 13.06 -17.71 -3.32
CA GLU A 24 13.91 -17.32 -4.45
C GLU A 24 14.71 -16.06 -4.14
N LEU A 25 14.10 -15.09 -3.46
CA LEU A 25 14.79 -13.89 -3.01
C LEU A 25 15.89 -14.20 -1.99
N GLU A 26 15.63 -15.09 -1.03
CA GLU A 26 16.59 -15.51 -0.01
C GLU A 26 17.86 -16.12 -0.63
N LYS A 27 17.71 -16.96 -1.67
CA LYS A 27 18.86 -17.55 -2.41
C LYS A 27 19.77 -16.50 -3.04
N ASP A 28 19.23 -15.34 -3.36
CA ASP A 28 19.95 -14.24 -4.02
C ASP A 28 20.24 -13.07 -3.07
N ILE A 29 19.98 -13.19 -1.76
CA ILE A 29 20.09 -12.06 -0.82
C ILE A 29 21.49 -11.46 -0.78
N GLU A 30 22.53 -12.28 -0.91
CA GLU A 30 23.93 -11.82 -0.94
C GLU A 30 24.22 -10.86 -2.12
N LYS A 31 23.44 -10.94 -3.20
CA LYS A 31 23.56 -10.07 -4.38
C LYS A 31 22.82 -8.74 -4.21
N ASN A 32 22.06 -8.58 -3.12
CA ASN A 32 21.20 -7.42 -2.87
C ASN A 32 21.64 -6.65 -1.63
N SER A 33 21.41 -5.34 -1.64
CA SER A 33 21.64 -4.41 -0.52
C SER A 33 20.40 -3.54 -0.29
N GLY A 34 20.18 -3.16 0.96
CA GLY A 34 19.05 -2.35 1.40
C GLY A 34 18.38 -2.95 2.63
N SER A 35 17.18 -2.46 2.95
CA SER A 35 16.40 -2.91 4.09
C SER A 35 15.65 -4.21 3.77
N SER A 36 15.58 -5.09 4.76
CA SER A 36 14.80 -6.32 4.70
C SER A 36 14.43 -6.77 6.11
N ASN A 37 13.38 -7.58 6.21
CA ASN A 37 13.00 -8.22 7.47
C ASN A 37 13.58 -9.64 7.62
N PHE A 38 14.71 -9.96 6.96
CA PHE A 38 15.37 -11.26 7.16
C PHE A 38 16.07 -11.37 8.53
N SER A 39 16.38 -10.23 9.17
CA SER A 39 17.15 -10.17 10.41
C SER A 39 16.30 -10.15 11.69
N GLU A 40 15.04 -10.58 11.63
CA GLU A 40 14.09 -10.55 12.76
C GLU A 40 13.77 -9.12 13.27
N ILE A 41 13.97 -8.10 12.42
CA ILE A 41 13.62 -6.71 12.75
C ILE A 41 12.27 -6.41 12.10
N ASP A 42 11.19 -6.78 12.79
CA ASP A 42 9.78 -6.64 12.37
C ASP A 42 9.31 -5.19 12.13
N SER A 43 10.24 -4.23 12.10
CA SER A 43 9.97 -2.81 11.83
C SER A 43 10.46 -2.34 10.46
N LEU A 44 11.13 -3.19 9.67
CA LEU A 44 11.62 -2.83 8.34
C LEU A 44 10.72 -3.36 7.21
N ASP A 45 10.45 -2.48 6.26
CA ASP A 45 9.92 -2.85 4.96
C ASP A 45 11.06 -3.33 4.04
N TRP A 46 10.70 -4.05 2.98
CA TRP A 46 11.66 -4.62 2.06
C TRP A 46 11.93 -3.65 0.92
N PHE A 47 13.15 -3.16 0.85
CA PHE A 47 13.64 -2.32 -0.23
C PHE A 47 15.05 -2.76 -0.60
N LEU A 48 15.15 -3.56 -1.67
CA LEU A 48 16.39 -4.20 -2.06
C LEU A 48 16.80 -3.77 -3.46
N SER A 49 18.08 -3.42 -3.59
CA SER A 49 18.73 -3.10 -4.85
C SER A 49 19.85 -4.07 -5.13
N ASN A 50 20.06 -4.41 -6.40
CA ASN A 50 21.18 -5.24 -6.82
C ASN A 50 22.51 -4.48 -6.59
N LYS A 51 23.45 -5.09 -5.87
CA LYS A 51 24.74 -4.45 -5.52
C LYS A 51 25.58 -4.04 -6.72
N ILE A 52 25.43 -4.73 -7.85
CA ILE A 52 26.24 -4.50 -9.07
C ILE A 52 25.58 -3.43 -9.94
N THR A 53 24.28 -3.55 -10.19
CA THR A 53 23.58 -2.65 -11.14
C THR A 53 22.99 -1.42 -10.46
N GLY A 54 22.83 -1.43 -9.13
CA GLY A 54 22.15 -0.40 -8.36
C GLY A 54 20.64 -0.33 -8.62
N GLN A 55 20.08 -1.25 -9.41
CA GLN A 55 18.66 -1.27 -9.74
C GLN A 55 17.86 -1.99 -8.66
N ILE A 56 16.64 -1.50 -8.41
CA ILE A 56 15.70 -2.13 -7.48
C ILE A 56 15.39 -3.56 -7.95
N SER A 57 15.68 -4.53 -7.09
CA SER A 57 15.50 -5.95 -7.37
C SER A 57 14.23 -6.49 -6.72
N PHE A 58 13.86 -5.96 -5.54
CA PHE A 58 12.67 -6.33 -4.78
C PHE A 58 12.15 -5.15 -3.95
N LEU A 59 10.83 -5.01 -3.88
CA LEU A 59 10.14 -3.99 -3.10
C LEU A 59 8.84 -4.58 -2.57
N LEU A 60 8.65 -4.51 -1.25
CA LEU A 60 7.43 -4.84 -0.54
C LEU A 60 7.31 -3.89 0.66
N LEU A 61 6.34 -3.00 0.61
CA LEU A 61 6.09 -1.95 1.59
C LEU A 61 4.74 -2.20 2.27
N THR A 62 4.70 -2.03 3.58
CA THR A 62 3.51 -2.25 4.39
C THR A 62 2.64 -1.00 4.39
N ILE A 63 1.33 -1.18 4.27
CA ILE A 63 0.31 -0.16 4.53
C ILE A 63 -0.33 -0.49 5.88
N PRO A 64 -0.35 0.43 6.85
CA PRO A 64 -1.13 0.26 8.07
C PRO A 64 -2.60 -0.08 7.77
N SER A 65 -3.14 -1.12 8.43
CA SER A 65 -4.53 -1.55 8.24
C SER A 65 -5.57 -0.55 8.78
N VAL A 66 -5.17 0.30 9.73
CA VAL A 66 -5.94 1.49 10.14
C VAL A 66 -5.66 2.61 9.13
N LEU A 67 -6.61 2.83 8.23
CA LEU A 67 -6.52 3.80 7.15
C LEU A 67 -7.48 4.98 7.35
N LYS A 68 -6.91 6.18 7.31
CA LYS A 68 -7.70 7.41 7.25
C LYS A 68 -8.17 7.64 5.81
N LYS A 69 -9.45 7.94 5.63
CA LYS A 69 -9.96 8.49 4.37
C LYS A 69 -10.06 10.00 4.48
N SER A 70 -9.60 10.72 3.46
CA SER A 70 -9.77 12.17 3.39
C SER A 70 -10.37 12.59 2.05
N SER A 71 -11.39 13.46 2.13
CA SER A 71 -11.99 14.16 0.99
C SER A 71 -11.34 15.52 0.74
N GLU A 72 -10.44 15.94 1.64
CA GLU A 72 -9.64 17.16 1.57
C GLU A 72 -8.27 16.84 0.97
N SER A 73 -7.50 17.88 0.59
CA SER A 73 -6.10 17.69 0.24
C SER A 73 -5.30 17.21 1.46
N SER A 74 -4.25 16.45 1.22
CA SER A 74 -3.29 16.10 2.28
C SER A 74 -2.84 17.31 3.09
N ASN A 75 -2.78 17.14 4.41
CA ASN A 75 -2.13 18.10 5.32
C ASN A 75 -0.66 18.31 4.93
N LEU A 76 -0.08 17.34 4.22
CA LEU A 76 1.18 17.48 3.52
C LEU A 76 0.91 18.08 2.13
N ASP A 77 1.42 19.29 1.87
CA ASP A 77 1.43 19.83 0.51
C ASP A 77 2.47 19.10 -0.35
N ILE A 78 2.08 17.95 -0.89
CA ILE A 78 2.89 17.09 -1.78
C ILE A 78 3.47 17.87 -2.97
N ASN A 79 2.78 18.93 -3.43
CA ASN A 79 3.23 19.75 -4.55
C ASN A 79 4.32 20.74 -4.15
N SER A 80 4.41 21.09 -2.86
CA SER A 80 5.48 21.93 -2.32
C SER A 80 6.79 21.19 -2.07
N LEU A 81 6.77 19.85 -2.06
CA LEU A 81 7.96 19.04 -1.77
C LEU A 81 9.00 19.15 -2.89
N CYS A 82 10.25 19.35 -2.49
CA CYS A 82 11.39 19.38 -3.40
C CYS A 82 11.62 17.98 -4.00
N ILE A 83 11.69 17.90 -5.34
CA ILE A 83 11.98 16.64 -6.03
C ILE A 83 13.50 16.45 -6.08
N ILE A 84 13.98 15.32 -5.57
CA ILE A 84 15.38 14.92 -5.63
C ILE A 84 15.53 13.60 -6.40
N ASN A 85 16.62 13.45 -7.15
CA ASN A 85 16.89 12.22 -7.88
C ASN A 85 17.30 11.10 -6.91
N SER A 86 16.77 9.90 -7.09
CA SER A 86 17.05 8.77 -6.19
C SER A 86 18.52 8.42 -6.13
N SER A 87 19.27 8.59 -7.24
CA SER A 87 20.73 8.35 -7.25
C SER A 87 21.51 9.24 -6.28
N GLU A 88 20.96 10.40 -5.90
CA GLU A 88 21.62 11.37 -5.01
C GLU A 88 21.42 11.02 -3.53
N CYS A 89 20.35 10.31 -3.18
CA CYS A 89 19.95 10.10 -1.78
C CYS A 89 19.73 8.63 -1.38
N VAL A 90 19.64 7.69 -2.33
CA VAL A 90 19.30 6.28 -2.04
C VAL A 90 20.24 5.63 -1.03
N HIS A 91 21.53 5.95 -1.07
CA HIS A 91 22.54 5.44 -0.14
C HIS A 91 22.34 5.89 1.32
N VAL A 92 21.53 6.92 1.56
CA VAL A 92 21.23 7.44 2.90
C VAL A 92 20.10 6.65 3.55
N PHE A 93 19.09 6.26 2.76
CA PHE A 93 17.89 5.64 3.29
C PHE A 93 17.73 4.15 2.98
N SER A 94 18.50 3.59 2.02
CA SER A 94 18.26 2.24 1.49
C SER A 94 18.17 1.18 2.57
N ASP A 95 18.98 1.31 3.62
CA ASP A 95 19.12 0.30 4.67
C ASP A 95 18.11 0.52 5.82
N ASN A 96 17.28 1.56 5.75
CA ASN A 96 16.37 1.95 6.82
C ASN A 96 15.00 2.43 6.28
N VAL A 97 14.45 1.69 5.31
CA VAL A 97 13.05 1.84 4.90
C VAL A 97 12.19 1.10 5.93
N SER A 98 11.61 1.85 6.86
CA SER A 98 10.86 1.30 7.99
C SER A 98 9.36 1.37 7.80
N ILE A 99 8.65 0.44 8.43
CA ILE A 99 7.18 0.46 8.50
C ILE A 99 6.75 1.78 9.17
N GLN A 100 5.70 2.40 8.62
CA GLN A 100 5.11 3.63 9.14
C GLN A 100 3.81 3.33 9.88
N ASN A 101 3.35 4.28 10.70
CA ASN A 101 2.20 4.06 11.57
C ASN A 101 0.87 4.60 11.04
N GLU A 102 0.89 5.51 10.05
CA GLU A 102 -0.33 6.06 9.49
C GLU A 102 -0.38 5.92 7.97
N ALA A 103 -1.57 5.57 7.47
CA ALA A 103 -1.91 5.62 6.06
C ALA A 103 -3.14 6.50 5.85
N THR A 104 -3.08 7.37 4.84
CA THR A 104 -4.20 8.21 4.43
C THR A 104 -4.42 8.10 2.93
N TYR A 105 -5.64 7.76 2.52
CA TYR A 105 -6.06 7.78 1.12
C TYR A 105 -6.86 9.07 0.81
N PHE A 106 -6.40 9.79 -0.21
CA PHE A 106 -6.98 11.06 -0.68
C PHE A 106 -7.79 10.84 -1.94
N ILE A 107 -9.10 10.65 -1.77
CA ILE A 107 -10.01 10.21 -2.84
C ILE A 107 -9.97 11.14 -4.05
N LYS A 108 -10.02 12.47 -3.83
CA LYS A 108 -10.06 13.45 -4.93
C LYS A 108 -8.77 13.52 -5.74
N LYS A 109 -7.63 13.23 -5.12
CA LYS A 109 -6.33 13.26 -5.77
C LYS A 109 -5.87 11.89 -6.27
N ASN A 110 -6.56 10.82 -5.85
CA ASN A 110 -6.12 9.45 -6.05
C ASN A 110 -4.68 9.24 -5.54
N GLU A 111 -4.43 9.67 -4.31
CA GLU A 111 -3.10 9.57 -3.67
C GLU A 111 -3.20 8.75 -2.39
N LEU A 112 -2.27 7.81 -2.21
CA LEU A 112 -2.07 7.12 -0.94
C LEU A 112 -0.77 7.64 -0.31
N VAL A 113 -0.88 8.21 0.89
CA VAL A 113 0.28 8.66 1.67
C VAL A 113 0.42 7.78 2.90
N VAL A 114 1.62 7.25 3.12
CA VAL A 114 1.95 6.43 4.28
C VAL A 114 3.15 7.04 4.97
N THR A 115 2.96 7.54 6.20
CA THR A 115 3.97 8.26 6.97
C THR A 115 3.55 8.37 8.44
N SER A 116 4.53 8.36 9.35
CA SER A 116 4.27 8.56 10.78
C SER A 116 4.29 10.04 11.18
N ASN A 117 4.88 10.94 10.37
CA ASN A 117 5.01 12.36 10.72
C ASN A 117 5.16 13.27 9.50
N ASN A 118 4.06 13.90 9.10
CA ASN A 118 4.03 14.85 7.97
C ASN A 118 4.95 16.07 8.15
N SER A 119 5.20 16.50 9.39
CA SER A 119 5.93 17.75 9.67
C SER A 119 7.43 17.67 9.36
N LEU A 120 7.96 16.45 9.19
CA LEU A 120 9.39 16.21 8.93
C LEU A 120 9.71 16.06 7.45
N ILE A 121 8.72 16.11 6.56
CA ILE A 121 8.91 15.80 5.14
C ILE A 121 9.26 17.06 4.35
N PHE A 122 10.40 17.02 3.66
CA PHE A 122 10.91 18.14 2.85
C PHE A 122 11.10 17.76 1.38
N TYR A 123 11.46 16.50 1.12
CA TYR A 123 11.74 16.01 -0.22
C TYR A 123 10.85 14.84 -0.59
N LYS A 124 10.69 14.65 -1.90
CA LYS A 124 10.21 13.39 -2.47
C LYS A 124 11.16 12.93 -3.57
N THR A 125 11.37 11.62 -3.65
CA THR A 125 12.19 11.02 -4.70
C THR A 125 11.42 9.91 -5.40
N LEU A 126 11.46 9.88 -6.73
CA LEU A 126 10.78 8.85 -7.51
C LEU A 126 11.58 7.53 -7.41
N ILE A 127 10.90 6.47 -6.99
CA ILE A 127 11.48 5.14 -6.87
C ILE A 127 11.17 4.32 -8.12
N LEU A 128 9.89 4.16 -8.44
CA LEU A 128 9.44 3.40 -9.61
C LEU A 128 8.00 3.79 -9.95
N ASP A 129 7.68 3.83 -11.25
CA ASP A 129 6.37 4.23 -11.78
C ASP A 129 5.87 5.55 -11.18
N GLU A 130 4.93 5.49 -10.22
CA GLU A 130 4.33 6.65 -9.53
C GLU A 130 4.49 6.56 -8.01
N LEU A 131 5.39 5.67 -7.55
CA LEU A 131 5.77 5.50 -6.15
C LEU A 131 6.96 6.41 -5.82
N TYR A 132 6.75 7.29 -4.86
CA TYR A 132 7.75 8.20 -4.32
C TYR A 132 8.07 7.85 -2.87
N PHE A 133 9.35 7.95 -2.49
CA PHE A 133 9.73 8.00 -1.08
C PHE A 133 9.76 9.44 -0.59
N LEU A 134 9.26 9.63 0.62
CA LEU A 134 9.18 10.90 1.32
C LEU A 134 10.37 10.98 2.28
N LEU A 135 11.12 12.08 2.23
CA LEU A 135 12.38 12.21 2.96
C LEU A 135 12.43 13.50 3.78
N ASP A 136 13.19 13.46 4.88
CA ASP A 136 13.50 14.64 5.71
C ASP A 136 14.62 15.50 5.12
N GLU A 137 14.97 16.59 5.80
CA GLU A 137 16.04 17.51 5.39
C GLU A 137 17.42 16.85 5.21
N ASN A 138 17.63 15.69 5.86
CA ASN A 138 18.85 14.90 5.85
C ASN A 138 18.74 13.67 4.92
N PHE A 139 17.71 13.63 4.06
CA PHE A 139 17.40 12.51 3.16
C PHE A 139 17.06 11.18 3.85
N LYS A 140 16.69 11.21 5.14
CA LYS A 140 16.21 10.01 5.84
C LYS A 140 14.78 9.71 5.44
N TYR A 141 14.46 8.43 5.34
CA TYR A 141 13.13 7.94 5.02
C TYR A 141 12.08 8.35 6.06
N GLN A 142 10.95 8.87 5.59
CA GLN A 142 9.79 9.27 6.39
C GLN A 142 8.48 8.62 5.92
N GLY A 143 8.55 7.70 4.95
CA GLY A 143 7.39 7.03 4.37
C GLY A 143 7.35 7.15 2.85
N TYR A 144 6.17 6.92 2.28
CA TYR A 144 5.97 6.92 0.83
C TYR A 144 4.65 7.54 0.40
N LEU A 145 4.62 7.90 -0.88
CA LEU A 145 3.47 8.41 -1.61
C LEU A 145 3.30 7.56 -2.87
N LEU A 146 2.11 7.02 -3.07
CA LEU A 146 1.69 6.44 -4.34
C LEU A 146 0.70 7.41 -5.01
N VAL A 147 1.10 7.96 -6.15
CA VAL A 147 0.22 8.80 -6.99
C VAL A 147 -0.60 7.88 -7.90
N ASN A 148 -1.80 8.32 -8.28
CA ASN A 148 -2.77 7.53 -9.05
C ASN A 148 -2.98 6.13 -8.43
N ALA A 149 -3.10 6.08 -7.11
CA ALA A 149 -3.02 4.84 -6.34
C ALA A 149 -3.94 3.74 -6.86
N THR A 150 -5.20 4.06 -7.22
CA THR A 150 -6.15 3.06 -7.72
C THR A 150 -5.82 2.51 -9.12
N HIS A 151 -4.89 3.11 -9.85
CA HIS A 151 -4.39 2.62 -11.13
C HIS A 151 -3.35 1.51 -10.95
N HIS A 152 -2.77 1.41 -9.75
CA HIS A 152 -1.83 0.35 -9.36
C HIS A 152 -2.53 -0.91 -8.82
N ILE A 153 -3.86 -0.94 -8.77
CA ILE A 153 -4.60 -2.11 -8.31
C ILE A 153 -4.78 -3.09 -9.48
N TYR A 154 -4.58 -4.38 -9.22
CA TYR A 154 -4.79 -5.42 -10.21
C TYR A 154 -6.19 -5.33 -10.83
N GLY A 155 -6.27 -5.41 -12.16
CA GLY A 155 -7.52 -5.29 -12.91
C GLY A 155 -7.85 -3.88 -13.41
N TYR A 156 -7.04 -2.86 -13.07
CA TYR A 156 -7.21 -1.52 -13.64
C TYR A 156 -7.09 -1.53 -15.17
N THR A 157 -8.01 -0.83 -15.83
CA THR A 157 -7.89 -0.46 -17.25
C THR A 157 -8.31 0.99 -17.43
N LYS A 158 -7.83 1.64 -18.49
CA LYS A 158 -8.17 3.06 -18.79
C LYS A 158 -9.67 3.29 -19.08
N GLU A 159 -10.42 2.21 -19.34
CA GLU A 159 -11.86 2.25 -19.60
C GLU A 159 -12.69 2.15 -18.31
N CYS A 160 -12.06 1.79 -17.18
CA CYS A 160 -12.73 1.72 -15.89
C CYS A 160 -13.20 3.09 -15.42
N ASP A 161 -14.39 3.14 -14.82
CA ASP A 161 -14.89 4.36 -14.15
C ASP A 161 -14.35 4.41 -12.70
N ASP A 162 -13.33 5.23 -12.50
CA ASP A 162 -12.73 5.45 -11.18
C ASP A 162 -13.74 5.97 -10.14
N ASN A 163 -14.84 6.62 -10.53
CA ASN A 163 -15.86 7.05 -9.57
C ASN A 163 -16.63 5.87 -9.00
N ILE A 164 -16.96 4.89 -9.84
CA ILE A 164 -17.62 3.66 -9.41
C ILE A 164 -16.71 2.93 -8.45
N PHE A 165 -15.47 2.65 -8.85
CA PHE A 165 -14.51 1.96 -7.99
C PHE A 165 -14.27 2.70 -6.66
N ASN A 166 -14.07 4.02 -6.70
CA ASN A 166 -13.88 4.83 -5.49
C ASN A 166 -15.07 4.73 -4.54
N SER A 167 -16.31 4.60 -5.04
CA SER A 167 -17.49 4.41 -4.19
C SER A 167 -17.43 3.10 -3.39
N PHE A 168 -16.93 2.02 -3.99
CA PHE A 168 -16.71 0.74 -3.32
C PHE A 168 -15.51 0.79 -2.37
N LEU A 169 -14.40 1.39 -2.79
CA LEU A 169 -13.23 1.57 -1.96
C LEU A 169 -13.56 2.37 -0.68
N ILE A 170 -14.40 3.40 -0.76
CA ILE A 170 -14.83 4.16 0.42
C ILE A 170 -15.62 3.29 1.41
N LYS A 171 -16.43 2.35 0.91
CA LYS A 171 -17.14 1.38 1.76
C LYS A 171 -16.17 0.38 2.37
N MET A 172 -15.18 -0.12 1.61
CA MET A 172 -14.10 -0.97 2.14
C MET A 172 -13.34 -0.27 3.28
N LEU A 173 -12.91 0.98 3.06
CA LEU A 173 -12.16 1.75 4.05
C LEU A 173 -12.97 2.07 5.33
N TYR A 174 -14.29 1.88 5.32
CA TYR A 174 -15.09 1.99 6.53
C TYR A 174 -14.73 0.90 7.56
N PHE A 175 -14.27 -0.27 7.11
CA PHE A 175 -13.83 -1.36 7.98
C PHE A 175 -12.37 -1.19 8.47
N CYS A 176 -11.61 -0.26 7.89
CA CYS A 176 -10.19 -0.07 8.16
C CYS A 176 -9.93 0.91 9.31
N ASN A 177 -10.58 0.70 10.45
CA ASN A 177 -10.41 1.56 11.62
C ASN A 177 -10.58 0.77 12.93
N GLN A 178 -10.05 1.33 14.04
CA GLN A 178 -10.04 0.63 15.33
C GLN A 178 -11.43 0.28 15.85
N GLU A 179 -12.42 1.19 15.73
CA GLU A 179 -13.80 0.94 16.18
C GLU A 179 -14.44 -0.23 15.42
N ALA A 180 -14.19 -0.31 14.10
CA ALA A 180 -14.65 -1.43 13.30
C ALA A 180 -13.95 -2.74 13.67
N TYR A 181 -12.63 -2.71 13.92
CA TYR A 181 -11.90 -3.91 14.34
C TYR A 181 -12.35 -4.40 15.71
N ASP A 182 -12.54 -3.51 16.68
CA ASP A 182 -13.04 -3.88 18.02
C ASP A 182 -14.45 -4.50 17.93
N ALA A 183 -15.35 -3.92 17.13
CA ALA A 183 -16.69 -4.46 16.94
C ALA A 183 -16.72 -5.80 16.20
N MET A 184 -15.82 -6.02 15.24
CA MET A 184 -15.68 -7.31 14.55
C MET A 184 -15.06 -8.38 15.47
N ASP A 185 -14.15 -8.02 16.38
CA ASP A 185 -13.61 -8.92 17.41
C ASP A 185 -14.72 -9.40 18.37
N ASP A 186 -15.68 -8.52 18.67
CA ASP A 186 -16.93 -8.85 19.39
C ASP A 186 -17.98 -9.59 18.53
N MET A 187 -17.63 -9.94 17.28
CA MET A 187 -18.51 -10.59 16.29
C MET A 187 -19.82 -9.83 16.03
N ASP A 188 -19.78 -8.50 15.98
CA ASP A 188 -20.98 -7.68 15.76
C ASP A 188 -21.64 -8.01 14.41
N ASN A 189 -22.90 -8.46 14.47
CA ASN A 189 -23.70 -8.81 13.30
C ASN A 189 -23.96 -7.61 12.37
N HIS A 190 -23.94 -6.37 12.87
CA HIS A 190 -24.09 -5.19 12.05
C HIS A 190 -22.97 -5.07 11.01
N TYR A 191 -21.72 -5.23 11.43
CA TYR A 191 -20.56 -5.20 10.54
C TYR A 191 -20.56 -6.39 9.58
N LEU A 192 -20.95 -7.58 10.03
CA LEU A 192 -21.11 -8.74 9.15
C LEU A 192 -22.14 -8.50 8.04
N LEU A 193 -23.31 -7.92 8.38
CA LEU A 193 -24.33 -7.56 7.39
C LEU A 193 -23.82 -6.53 6.38
N MET A 194 -23.09 -5.51 6.84
CA MET A 194 -22.47 -4.51 5.95
C MET A 194 -21.43 -5.15 5.01
N MET A 195 -20.62 -6.08 5.51
CA MET A 195 -19.66 -6.83 4.68
C MET A 195 -20.35 -7.72 3.64
N ASN A 196 -21.40 -8.46 4.03
CA ASN A 196 -22.20 -9.27 3.10
C ASN A 196 -22.80 -8.41 1.98
N GLN A 197 -23.36 -7.25 2.33
CA GLN A 197 -23.92 -6.33 1.35
C GLN A 197 -22.85 -5.81 0.40
N LEU A 198 -21.69 -5.39 0.92
CA LEU A 198 -20.60 -4.89 0.08
C LEU A 198 -20.07 -5.96 -0.87
N GLU A 199 -19.94 -7.20 -0.41
CA GLU A 199 -19.49 -8.33 -1.25
C GLU A 199 -20.48 -8.63 -2.37
N GLU A 200 -21.78 -8.67 -2.07
CA GLU A 200 -22.84 -8.88 -3.07
C GLU A 200 -22.80 -7.77 -4.13
N GLU A 201 -22.73 -6.51 -3.70
CA GLU A 201 -22.64 -5.38 -4.62
C GLU A 201 -21.37 -5.48 -5.48
N CYS A 202 -20.19 -5.77 -4.90
CA CYS A 202 -18.95 -5.93 -5.67
C CYS A 202 -19.07 -7.07 -6.70
N SER A 203 -19.70 -8.19 -6.32
CA SER A 203 -19.88 -9.37 -7.17
C SER A 203 -20.72 -9.07 -8.42
N VAL A 204 -21.68 -8.14 -8.31
CA VAL A 204 -22.50 -7.68 -9.45
C VAL A 204 -21.65 -6.89 -10.46
N TYR A 205 -20.68 -6.10 -9.99
CA TYR A 205 -19.90 -5.19 -10.83
C TYR A 205 -18.49 -5.69 -11.20
N GLN A 206 -18.02 -6.81 -10.63
CA GLN A 206 -16.66 -7.33 -10.83
C GLN A 206 -16.26 -7.59 -12.29
N ASN A 207 -17.24 -7.90 -13.16
CA ASN A 207 -16.98 -8.11 -14.60
C ASN A 207 -16.79 -6.78 -15.36
N THR A 208 -17.29 -5.68 -14.79
CA THR A 208 -17.11 -4.32 -15.33
C THR A 208 -15.82 -3.71 -14.82
N ASP A 209 -15.46 -3.95 -13.56
CA ASP A 209 -14.21 -3.50 -12.96
C ASP A 209 -13.58 -4.62 -12.11
N VAL A 210 -12.54 -5.25 -12.68
CA VAL A 210 -11.84 -6.38 -12.07
C VAL A 210 -11.17 -6.02 -10.74
N ARG A 211 -10.90 -4.73 -10.50
CA ARG A 211 -10.34 -4.28 -9.21
C ARG A 211 -11.26 -4.61 -8.03
N LEU A 212 -12.57 -4.75 -8.26
CA LEU A 212 -13.53 -5.10 -7.21
C LEU A 212 -13.30 -6.50 -6.61
N LEU A 213 -12.60 -7.39 -7.33
CA LEU A 213 -12.17 -8.68 -6.77
C LEU A 213 -11.28 -8.48 -5.54
N GLN A 214 -10.43 -7.44 -5.53
CA GLN A 214 -9.56 -7.16 -4.39
C GLN A 214 -10.34 -6.72 -3.15
N ILE A 215 -11.49 -6.08 -3.33
CA ILE A 215 -12.40 -5.72 -2.22
C ILE A 215 -13.13 -6.98 -1.72
N ILE A 216 -13.51 -7.89 -2.62
CA ILE A 216 -14.10 -9.18 -2.25
C ILE A 216 -13.10 -10.01 -1.44
N ASP A 217 -11.85 -10.12 -1.90
CA ASP A 217 -10.78 -10.84 -1.21
C ASP A 217 -10.53 -10.26 0.19
N PHE A 218 -10.53 -8.92 0.32
CA PHE A 218 -10.46 -8.25 1.62
C PHE A 218 -11.63 -8.64 2.54
N ILE A 219 -12.87 -8.65 2.04
CA ILE A 219 -14.05 -9.01 2.84
C ILE A 219 -13.98 -10.46 3.27
N LYS A 220 -13.60 -11.37 2.38
CA LYS A 220 -13.40 -12.79 2.68
C LYS A 220 -12.38 -12.98 3.80
N ASN A 221 -11.26 -12.26 3.73
CA ASN A 221 -10.25 -12.28 4.79
C ASN A 221 -10.81 -11.80 6.13
N LEU A 222 -11.55 -10.69 6.17
CA LEU A 222 -12.19 -10.22 7.41
C LEU A 222 -13.17 -11.24 7.99
N LYS A 223 -14.04 -11.83 7.15
CA LYS A 223 -15.01 -12.84 7.58
C LYS A 223 -14.33 -14.09 8.12
N SER A 224 -13.24 -14.52 7.49
CA SER A 224 -12.45 -15.65 7.98
C SER A 224 -11.76 -15.36 9.31
N ILE A 225 -11.23 -14.15 9.49
CA ILE A 225 -10.47 -13.77 10.70
C ILE A 225 -11.40 -13.52 11.89
N PHE A 226 -12.49 -12.79 11.69
CA PHE A 226 -13.32 -12.28 12.79
C PHE A 226 -14.59 -13.09 13.03
N TYR A 227 -15.05 -13.88 12.05
CA TYR A 227 -16.32 -14.60 12.13
C TYR A 227 -16.20 -16.11 11.87
N ASP A 228 -14.97 -16.62 11.68
CA ASP A 228 -14.69 -18.03 11.35
C ASP A 228 -15.48 -18.55 10.14
N ILE A 229 -15.80 -17.67 9.18
CA ILE A 229 -16.48 -18.06 7.95
C ILE A 229 -15.42 -18.45 6.93
N GLU A 230 -15.40 -19.73 6.54
CA GLU A 230 -14.45 -20.26 5.58
C GLU A 230 -14.52 -19.53 4.23
N VAL A 231 -13.36 -19.34 3.62
CA VAL A 231 -13.20 -18.73 2.30
C VAL A 231 -13.22 -19.83 1.23
N ASP A 232 -14.30 -19.87 0.44
CA ASP A 232 -14.36 -20.63 -0.83
C ASP A 232 -13.70 -19.86 -1.99
#